data_AF-A0A8I5TJW7-F1
#
_entry.id   AF-A0A8I5TJW7-F1
#
_cell.length_a   1.000
_cell.length_b   1.000
_cell.length_c   1.000
_cell.angle_alpha   90.00
_cell.angle_beta   90.00
_cell.angle_gamma   90.00
#
_symmetry.space_group_name_H-M   'P 1'
#
loop_
_entity.id
_entity.type
_entity.pdbx_description
1 polymer ?
#
loop_
_entity_poly.entity_id
_entity_poly.type
_entity_poly.pdbx_seq_one_letter_code
_entity_poly.pdbx_strand_id
1 'polypeptide(L)'
;MYVEGLKDLSDMIMFWPLSLPEEKEMNLAYILERATTRLFPVCEKALRDHRQDFLVGNRLSWADTQQSEVILMTEECKPSVLLGFPLLQKFKARISHILTINKFLQPGSQRKPPLDEESIKTVKNIFKLERGMFLKNMSTAVAKY
;
A
#
# COMPACT_ATOMS: atom_id res chain seq x y z
N MET A 1 8.47 7.62 11.63
CA MET A 1 9.42 6.89 10.77
C MET A 1 8.75 5.77 9.97
N TYR A 2 8.14 4.74 10.58
CA TYR A 2 7.46 3.66 9.82
C TYR A 2 6.30 4.16 8.96
N VAL A 3 5.39 4.93 9.57
CA VAL A 3 4.11 5.27 8.94
C VAL A 3 4.28 6.12 7.68
N GLU A 4 5.20 7.08 7.67
CA GLU A 4 5.41 7.97 6.53
C GLU A 4 5.88 7.20 5.29
N GLY A 5 6.90 6.34 5.44
CA GLY A 5 7.38 5.51 4.33
C GLY A 5 6.33 4.50 3.84
N LEU A 6 5.50 3.97 4.74
CA LEU A 6 4.39 3.09 4.36
C LEU A 6 3.26 3.84 3.66
N LYS A 7 2.97 5.06 4.09
CA LYS A 7 1.98 5.94 3.46
C LYS A 7 2.42 6.33 2.05
N ASP A 8 3.69 6.68 1.86
CA ASP A 8 4.22 6.97 0.52
C ASP A 8 4.00 5.78 -0.42
N LEU A 9 4.22 4.55 0.05
CA LEU A 9 4.00 3.35 -0.76
C LEU A 9 2.52 3.09 -1.02
N SER A 10 1.63 3.25 -0.03
CA SER A 10 0.19 3.11 -0.25
C SER A 10 -0.32 4.14 -1.26
N ASP A 11 0.15 5.38 -1.19
CA ASP A 11 -0.22 6.44 -2.11
C ASP A 11 0.26 6.11 -3.54
N MET A 12 1.48 5.60 -3.70
CA MET A 12 1.96 5.13 -5.00
C MET A 12 1.09 4.01 -5.58
N ILE A 13 0.69 3.02 -4.77
CA ILE A 13 -0.19 1.92 -5.23
C ILE A 13 -1.59 2.45 -5.56
N MET A 14 -2.14 3.34 -4.73
CA MET A 14 -3.46 3.93 -4.94
C MET A 14 -3.54 4.72 -6.25
N PHE A 15 -2.47 5.43 -6.59
CA PHE A 15 -2.39 6.27 -7.78
C PHE A 15 -1.86 5.56 -9.03
N TRP A 16 -1.25 4.38 -8.87
CA TRP A 16 -0.74 3.57 -9.98
C TRP A 16 -1.76 3.34 -11.11
N PRO A 17 -3.05 3.06 -10.87
CA PRO A 17 -4.06 2.92 -11.93
C PRO A 17 -4.25 4.18 -12.81
N LEU A 18 -3.84 5.35 -12.32
CA LEU A 18 -3.92 6.64 -13.03
C LEU A 18 -2.64 6.97 -13.81
N SER A 19 -1.66 6.07 -13.82
CA SER A 19 -0.46 6.19 -14.66
C SER A 19 -0.80 6.21 -16.14
N LEU A 20 0.09 6.77 -16.95
CA LEU A 20 0.03 6.61 -18.40
C LEU A 20 0.21 5.12 -18.77
N PRO A 21 -0.47 4.62 -19.84
CA PRO A 21 -0.36 3.22 -20.25
C PRO A 21 1.08 2.76 -20.44
N GLU A 22 1.93 3.61 -21.02
CA GLU A 22 3.33 3.32 -21.34
C GLU A 22 4.22 3.19 -20.09
N GLU A 23 3.81 3.79 -18.98
CA GLU A 23 4.57 3.81 -17.72
C GLU A 23 4.05 2.81 -16.70
N LYS A 24 2.89 2.21 -16.94
CA LYS A 24 2.17 1.42 -15.93
C LYS A 24 3.01 0.25 -15.42
N GLU A 25 3.70 -0.47 -16.31
CA GLU A 25 4.58 -1.58 -15.94
C GLU A 25 5.83 -1.10 -15.20
N MET A 26 6.46 -0.03 -15.67
CA MET A 26 7.65 0.56 -15.02
C MET A 26 7.31 1.04 -13.60
N ASN A 27 6.18 1.73 -13.43
CA ASN A 27 5.72 2.23 -12.14
C ASN A 27 5.39 1.07 -11.19
N LEU A 28 4.75 0.00 -11.69
CA LEU A 28 4.49 -1.19 -10.89
C LEU A 28 5.79 -1.85 -10.42
N ALA A 29 6.76 -2.01 -11.32
CA ALA A 29 8.06 -2.58 -10.98
C ALA A 29 8.77 -1.74 -9.90
N TYR A 30 8.76 -0.42 -10.03
CA TYR A 30 9.33 0.51 -9.06
C TYR A 30 8.65 0.42 -7.68
N ILE A 31 7.31 0.35 -7.65
CA ILE A 31 6.53 0.19 -6.41
C ILE A 31 6.93 -1.11 -5.71
N LEU A 32 6.96 -2.23 -6.43
CA LEU A 32 7.30 -3.54 -5.89
C LEU A 32 8.75 -3.61 -5.42
N GLU A 33 9.67 -2.96 -6.15
CA GLU A 33 11.06 -2.80 -5.74
C GLU A 33 11.15 -2.03 -4.42
N ARG A 34 10.46 -0.89 -4.29
CA ARG A 34 10.47 -0.11 -3.03
C ARG A 34 9.89 -0.90 -1.86
N ALA A 35 8.79 -1.63 -2.09
CA ALA A 35 8.20 -2.48 -1.07
C ALA A 35 9.19 -3.53 -0.56
N THR A 36 9.82 -4.26 -1.48
CA THR A 36 10.66 -5.43 -1.17
C THR A 36 12.09 -5.10 -0.78
N THR A 37 12.64 -3.96 -1.20
CA THR A 37 14.05 -3.58 -0.90
C THR A 37 14.18 -2.61 0.25
N ARG A 38 13.15 -1.81 0.56
CA ARG A 38 13.22 -0.76 1.59
C ARG A 38 12.26 -1.01 2.75
N LEU A 39 10.96 -1.11 2.48
CA LEU A 39 9.96 -1.04 3.56
C LEU A 39 9.75 -2.37 4.28
N PHE A 40 9.53 -3.46 3.52
CA PHE A 40 9.35 -4.79 4.11
C PHE A 40 10.58 -5.27 4.87
N PRO A 41 11.82 -5.11 4.38
CA PRO A 41 13.01 -5.47 5.15
C PRO A 41 13.12 -4.73 6.49
N VAL A 42 12.77 -3.45 6.52
CA VAL A 42 12.82 -2.64 7.75
C VAL A 42 11.80 -3.13 8.79
N CYS A 43 10.57 -3.44 8.36
CA CYS A 43 9.53 -3.94 9.26
C CYS A 43 9.79 -5.39 9.71
N GLU A 44 10.23 -6.25 8.79
CA GLU A 44 10.65 -7.63 9.08
C GLU A 44 11.81 -7.64 10.08
N LYS A 45 12.80 -6.75 9.91
CA LYS A 45 13.92 -6.60 10.85
C LYS A 45 13.46 -6.11 12.21
N ALA A 46 12.56 -5.12 12.28
CA ALA A 46 12.02 -4.65 13.55
C ALA A 46 11.36 -5.78 14.34
N LEU A 47 10.42 -6.50 13.71
CA LEU A 47 9.74 -7.65 14.32
C LEU A 47 10.72 -8.72 14.81
N ARG A 48 11.81 -8.94 14.06
CA ARG A 48 12.87 -9.90 14.40
C ARG A 48 13.70 -9.45 15.59
N ASP A 49 14.10 -8.19 15.61
CA ASP A 49 15.02 -7.63 16.60
C ASP A 49 14.38 -7.60 17.98
N HIS A 50 13.14 -7.09 18.07
CA HIS A 50 12.44 -6.99 19.36
C HIS A 50 11.61 -8.25 19.70
N ARG A 51 11.33 -9.13 18.72
CA ARG A 51 10.55 -10.39 18.90
C ARG A 51 9.18 -10.17 19.57
N GLN A 52 8.51 -9.09 19.18
CA GLN A 52 7.18 -8.72 19.67
C GLN A 52 6.17 -8.85 18.56
N ASP A 53 4.91 -8.77 18.95
CA ASP A 53 3.77 -8.99 18.05
C ASP A 53 3.39 -7.76 17.23
N PHE A 54 3.78 -6.58 17.71
CA PHE A 54 3.50 -5.27 17.13
C PHE A 54 4.81 -4.52 16.84
N LEU A 55 4.77 -3.60 15.88
CA LEU A 55 5.93 -2.84 15.42
C LEU A 55 6.45 -1.85 16.46
N VAL A 56 5.59 -1.34 17.35
CA VAL A 56 5.96 -0.30 18.32
C VAL A 56 5.33 -0.55 19.68
N GLY A 57 6.16 -0.61 20.72
CA GLY A 57 5.71 -0.60 22.12
C GLY A 57 4.85 -1.80 22.53
N ASN A 58 4.99 -2.93 21.83
CA ASN A 58 4.22 -4.17 22.04
C ASN A 58 2.70 -3.98 22.16
N ARG A 59 2.14 -3.03 21.44
CA ARG A 59 0.69 -2.77 21.40
C ARG A 59 0.28 -2.34 20.01
N LEU A 60 -0.99 -2.58 19.67
CA LEU A 60 -1.54 -2.12 18.40
C LEU A 60 -1.37 -0.60 18.28
N SER A 61 -0.77 -0.18 17.17
CA SER A 61 -0.54 1.21 16.82
C SER A 61 -0.93 1.47 15.37
N TRP A 62 -0.98 2.75 14.99
CA TRP A 62 -1.22 3.12 13.59
C TRP A 62 -0.17 2.53 12.64
N ALA A 63 1.07 2.33 13.08
CA ALA A 63 2.10 1.69 12.26
C ALA A 63 1.68 0.28 11.85
N ASP A 64 1.03 -0.47 12.75
CA ASP A 64 0.60 -1.83 12.46
C ASP A 64 -0.56 -1.87 11.48
N THR A 65 -1.52 -0.95 11.66
CA THR A 65 -2.66 -0.80 10.74
C THR A 65 -2.18 -0.40 9.35
N GLN A 66 -1.29 0.60 9.25
CA GLN A 66 -0.73 1.05 7.97
C GLN A 66 0.07 -0.06 7.29
N GLN A 67 0.90 -0.80 8.04
CA GLN A 67 1.67 -1.93 7.51
C GLN A 67 0.74 -3.03 6.97
N SER A 68 -0.34 -3.34 7.69
CA SER A 68 -1.31 -4.34 7.25
C SER A 68 -2.04 -3.90 5.99
N GLU A 69 -2.41 -2.62 5.87
CA GLU A 69 -3.03 -2.08 4.66
C GLU A 69 -2.09 -2.17 3.45
N VAL A 70 -0.84 -1.71 3.60
CA VAL A 70 0.17 -1.76 2.53
C VAL A 70 0.44 -3.19 2.08
N ILE A 71 0.49 -4.16 3.01
CA ILE A 71 0.66 -5.58 2.67
C ILE A 71 -0.47 -6.04 1.74
N LEU A 72 -1.73 -5.76 2.09
CA LEU A 72 -2.88 -6.17 1.27
C LEU A 72 -2.84 -5.52 -0.11
N MET A 73 -2.58 -4.22 -0.17
CA MET A 73 -2.46 -3.49 -1.44
C MET A 73 -1.33 -4.03 -2.32
N THR A 74 -0.19 -4.39 -1.72
CA THR A 74 0.96 -4.92 -2.48
C THR A 74 0.72 -6.35 -2.96
N GLU A 75 -0.01 -7.17 -2.19
CA GLU A 75 -0.42 -8.52 -2.63
C GLU A 75 -1.43 -8.48 -3.77
N GLU A 76 -2.32 -7.48 -3.80
CA GLU A 76 -3.23 -7.22 -4.92
C GLU A 76 -2.45 -6.90 -6.21
N CYS A 77 -1.26 -6.27 -6.08
CA CYS A 77 -0.33 -6.05 -7.20
C CYS A 77 0.49 -7.30 -7.56
N LYS A 78 1.01 -8.03 -6.56
CA LYS A 78 1.82 -9.24 -6.73
C LYS A 78 1.58 -10.20 -5.56
N PRO A 79 0.81 -11.28 -5.75
CA PRO A 79 0.44 -12.19 -4.66
C PRO A 79 1.64 -12.83 -3.93
N SER A 80 2.75 -13.03 -4.62
CA SER A 80 3.96 -13.66 -4.07
C SER A 80 4.92 -12.68 -3.37
N VAL A 81 4.55 -11.40 -3.23
CA VAL A 81 5.48 -10.35 -2.73
C VAL A 81 5.99 -10.62 -1.30
N LEU A 82 5.23 -11.33 -0.47
CA LEU A 82 5.60 -11.64 0.91
C LEU A 82 6.43 -12.92 1.09
N LEU A 83 6.74 -13.69 0.03
CA LEU A 83 7.41 -15.00 0.18
C LEU A 83 8.75 -14.93 0.95
N GLY A 84 9.48 -13.81 0.85
CA GLY A 84 10.75 -13.59 1.56
C GLY A 84 10.61 -13.04 2.99
N PHE A 85 9.39 -12.81 3.49
CA PHE A 85 9.13 -12.06 4.72
C PHE A 85 8.22 -12.86 5.69
N PRO A 86 8.74 -13.94 6.31
CA PRO A 86 7.92 -14.84 7.13
C PRO A 86 7.34 -14.18 8.38
N LEU A 87 8.01 -13.18 8.97
CA LEU A 87 7.45 -12.46 10.13
C LEU A 87 6.31 -11.55 9.68
N LEU A 88 6.44 -10.87 8.53
CA LEU A 88 5.34 -10.08 7.96
C LEU A 88 4.12 -10.94 7.58
N GLN A 89 4.31 -12.17 7.12
CA GLN A 89 3.19 -13.11 6.90
C GLN A 89 2.43 -13.43 8.20
N LYS A 90 3.17 -13.76 9.28
CA LYS A 90 2.58 -14.01 10.61
C LYS A 90 1.93 -12.76 11.18
N PHE A 91 2.57 -11.61 10.99
CA PHE A 91 2.06 -10.30 11.39
C PHE A 91 0.73 -10.01 10.69
N LYS A 92 0.65 -10.13 9.36
CA LYS A 92 -0.58 -9.95 8.58
C LYS A 92 -1.70 -10.82 9.14
N ALA A 93 -1.44 -12.11 9.35
CA ALA A 93 -2.42 -13.03 9.91
C ALA A 93 -2.89 -12.60 11.30
N ARG A 94 -1.99 -12.15 12.17
CA ARG A 94 -2.36 -11.69 13.50
C ARG A 94 -3.21 -10.42 13.48
N ILE A 95 -2.78 -9.41 12.71
CA ILE A 95 -3.47 -8.13 12.62
C ILE A 95 -4.86 -8.29 11.99
N SER A 96 -5.00 -9.16 10.99
CA SER A 96 -6.30 -9.43 10.34
C SER A 96 -7.32 -10.15 11.25
N HIS A 97 -6.88 -10.78 12.33
CA HIS A 97 -7.76 -11.41 13.33
C HIS A 97 -8.22 -10.45 14.44
N ILE A 98 -7.67 -9.24 14.52
CA ILE A 98 -8.16 -8.24 15.49
C ILE A 98 -9.60 -7.88 15.14
N LEU A 99 -10.53 -8.00 16.08
CA LEU A 99 -11.98 -7.94 15.83
C LEU A 99 -12.43 -6.76 14.95
N THR A 100 -11.92 -5.55 15.23
CA THR A 100 -12.28 -4.35 14.47
C THR A 100 -11.75 -4.37 13.05
N ILE A 101 -10.51 -4.82 12.86
CA ILE A 101 -9.86 -4.97 11.55
C ILE A 101 -10.53 -6.10 10.78
N ASN A 102 -10.76 -7.25 11.42
CA ASN A 102 -11.45 -8.38 10.83
C ASN A 102 -12.83 -7.96 10.31
N LYS A 103 -13.63 -7.28 11.14
CA LYS A 103 -14.94 -6.73 10.74
C LYS A 103 -14.82 -5.78 9.56
N PHE A 104 -13.76 -4.97 9.49
CA PHE A 104 -13.50 -4.09 8.36
C PHE A 104 -13.09 -4.84 7.08
N LEU A 105 -12.47 -6.00 7.19
CA LEU A 105 -12.11 -6.85 6.06
C LEU A 105 -13.26 -7.72 5.55
N GLN A 106 -14.34 -7.88 6.32
CA GLN A 106 -15.52 -8.64 5.90
C GLN A 106 -16.32 -7.91 4.79
N PRO A 107 -17.07 -8.67 3.96
CA PRO A 107 -18.00 -8.09 2.99
C PRO A 107 -19.02 -7.13 3.62
N GLY A 108 -19.39 -6.08 2.90
CA GLY A 108 -20.34 -5.06 3.37
C GLY A 108 -19.74 -4.00 4.30
N SER A 109 -18.44 -4.05 4.57
CA SER A 109 -17.74 -2.97 5.26
C SER A 109 -17.58 -1.72 4.37
N GLN A 110 -17.05 -0.64 4.95
CA GLN A 110 -16.72 0.58 4.20
C GLN A 110 -15.39 0.49 3.44
N ARG A 111 -14.70 -0.66 3.46
CA ARG A 111 -13.46 -0.86 2.68
C ARG A 111 -13.77 -0.70 1.19
N LYS A 112 -12.97 0.14 0.52
CA LYS A 112 -13.13 0.37 -0.92
C LYS A 112 -12.29 -0.63 -1.72
N PRO A 113 -12.79 -1.09 -2.88
CA PRO A 113 -12.01 -1.89 -3.80
C PRO A 113 -10.94 -1.03 -4.51
N PRO A 114 -9.97 -1.65 -5.21
CA PRO A 114 -9.10 -0.95 -6.14
C PRO A 114 -9.90 -0.18 -7.20
N LEU A 115 -9.31 0.90 -7.74
CA LEU A 115 -9.97 1.70 -8.77
C LEU A 115 -10.23 0.87 -10.04
N ASP A 116 -11.49 0.82 -10.47
CA ASP A 116 -11.91 0.30 -11.76
C ASP A 116 -11.88 1.39 -12.85
N GLU A 117 -12.13 1.00 -14.10
CA GLU A 117 -12.07 1.90 -15.26
C GLU A 117 -13.10 3.04 -15.18
N GLU A 118 -14.30 2.77 -14.65
CA GLU A 118 -15.35 3.77 -14.48
C GLU A 118 -14.98 4.82 -13.42
N SER A 119 -14.43 4.36 -12.31
CA SER A 119 -13.90 5.21 -11.24
C SER A 119 -12.74 6.05 -11.74
N ILE A 120 -11.82 5.46 -12.53
CA ILE A 120 -10.70 6.19 -13.15
C ILE A 120 -11.23 7.30 -14.07
N LYS A 121 -12.22 7.02 -14.92
CA LYS A 121 -12.84 8.02 -15.80
C LYS A 121 -13.48 9.15 -14.98
N THR A 122 -14.19 8.80 -13.93
CA THR A 122 -14.85 9.75 -13.02
C THR A 122 -13.82 10.67 -12.35
N VAL A 123 -12.75 10.10 -11.79
CA VAL A 123 -11.63 10.84 -11.18
C VAL A 123 -10.98 11.78 -12.20
N LYS A 124 -10.65 11.31 -13.41
CA LYS A 124 -10.07 12.15 -14.46
C LYS A 124 -10.98 13.33 -14.84
N ASN A 125 -12.29 13.11 -14.89
CA ASN A 125 -13.26 14.15 -15.24
C ASN A 125 -13.46 15.21 -14.15
N ILE A 126 -13.51 14.78 -12.88
CA ILE A 126 -13.67 15.66 -11.71
C ILE A 126 -12.42 16.51 -11.53
N PHE A 127 -11.25 15.87 -11.51
CA PHE A 127 -9.97 16.54 -11.22
C PHE A 127 -9.24 17.08 -12.45
N LYS A 128 -9.86 17.01 -13.63
CA LYS A 128 -9.31 17.51 -14.91
C LYS A 128 -7.88 17.01 -15.17
N LEU A 129 -7.65 15.72 -14.96
CA LEU A 129 -6.35 15.09 -15.19
C LEU A 129 -6.13 14.88 -16.69
N GLU A 130 -5.56 15.88 -17.38
CA GLU A 130 -5.30 15.86 -18.84
C GLU A 130 -4.11 14.97 -19.24
N ARG A 131 -3.17 14.74 -18.31
CA ARG A 131 -2.01 13.85 -18.49
C ARG A 131 -1.95 12.97 -17.24
N GLY A 132 -1.72 11.66 -17.42
CA GLY A 132 -1.66 10.70 -16.32
C GLY A 132 -0.70 11.16 -15.20
N MET A 133 -0.87 10.62 -14.00
CA MET A 133 0.03 10.96 -12.90
C MET A 133 1.35 10.20 -13.03
N PHE A 134 2.44 10.94 -13.24
CA PHE A 134 3.78 10.37 -13.31
C PHE A 134 4.31 10.11 -11.89
N LEU A 135 4.50 8.83 -11.55
CA LEU A 135 4.95 8.42 -10.21
C LEU A 135 6.46 8.58 -9.98
N LYS A 136 7.24 8.89 -11.02
CA LYS A 136 8.71 8.83 -10.95
C LYS A 136 9.32 9.82 -9.95
N ASN A 137 8.63 10.91 -9.60
CA ASN A 137 9.09 11.95 -8.63
C ASN A 137 7.95 12.76 -7.93
N MET A 138 6.68 12.33 -7.92
CA MET A 138 5.55 13.16 -7.42
C MET A 138 5.52 14.58 -8.02
N SER A 139 6.02 14.73 -9.25
CA SER A 139 6.05 15.96 -10.03
C SER A 139 5.69 15.56 -11.47
N THR A 140 4.67 16.11 -12.14
CA THR A 140 3.80 17.27 -11.88
C THR A 140 2.34 16.90 -12.19
N ALA A 141 1.42 17.11 -11.25
CA ALA A 141 0.03 17.38 -11.59
C ALA A 141 -0.08 18.88 -11.87
N VAL A 142 -0.18 19.27 -13.15
CA VAL A 142 -0.62 20.62 -13.50
C VAL A 142 -2.14 20.57 -13.54
N ALA A 143 -2.77 20.87 -12.41
CA ALA A 143 -4.19 21.23 -12.41
C ALA A 143 -4.30 22.59 -13.11
N LYS A 144 -4.90 22.62 -14.30
CA LYS A 144 -5.33 23.88 -14.90
C LYS A 144 -6.62 24.29 -14.20
N TYR A 145 -6.57 25.42 -13.49
CA TYR A 145 -7.73 26.12 -12.96
C TYR A 145 -8.42 26.91 -14.06
#